data_AF-W0FIT0-F1
#
_entry.id   AF-W0FIT0-F1
#
_cell.length_a   1.000
_cell.length_b   1.000
_cell.length_c   1.000
_cell.angle_alpha   90.00
_cell.angle_beta   90.00
_cell.angle_gamma   90.00
#
_symmetry.space_group_name_H-M   'P 1'
#
loop_
_entity.id
_entity.type
_entity.pdbx_description
1 polymer ?
#
loop_
_entity_poly.entity_id
_entity_poly.type
_entity_poly.pdbx_seq_one_letter_code
_entity_poly.pdbx_strand_id
1 'polypeptide(L)'
;MALYAWVPVVCYRILDDENAGKLIAVGAAILIAGVLADNVNLWLKQVASRPRYKYLITLDDPVSEFRNWWQMIPNLAGNNDNFKSWPSGNMTIAAMMFSLPMLTDVMKKRSAGKNRAAYGFACCFVILYGYNRIHMTNHFLSDVCFGTLITYLIYAVVSSAMLKGSQSQSR
;
A
#
# COMPACT_ATOMS: atom_id res chain seq x y z
N MET A 1 -21.99 -2.54 14.82
CA MET A 1 -21.21 -1.32 15.19
C MET A 1 -20.18 -1.55 16.32
N ALA A 2 -20.26 -2.60 17.14
CA ALA A 2 -19.33 -2.80 18.28
C ALA A 2 -17.88 -3.16 17.90
N LEU A 3 -17.61 -3.61 16.66
CA LEU A 3 -16.29 -4.16 16.27
C LEU A 3 -15.15 -3.13 16.26
N TYR A 4 -15.46 -1.83 16.16
CA TYR A 4 -14.46 -0.76 16.06
C TYR A 4 -14.43 0.18 17.27
N ALA A 5 -15.26 -0.05 18.29
CA ALA A 5 -15.33 0.80 19.48
C ALA A 5 -14.01 0.81 20.29
N TRP A 6 -13.16 -0.20 20.11
CA TRP A 6 -11.83 -0.26 20.74
C TRP A 6 -10.79 0.63 20.06
N VAL A 7 -10.98 0.99 18.79
CA VAL A 7 -10.00 1.77 18.00
C VAL A 7 -9.74 3.14 18.63
N PRO A 8 -10.77 3.95 18.96
CA PRO A 8 -10.55 5.23 19.63
C PRO A 8 -9.85 5.10 20.99
N VAL A 9 -10.14 4.04 21.75
CA VAL A 9 -9.53 3.78 23.06
C VAL A 9 -8.04 3.48 22.92
N VAL A 10 -7.67 2.66 21.93
CA VAL A 10 -6.26 2.35 21.63
C VAL A 10 -5.53 3.59 21.12
N CYS A 11 -6.14 4.36 20.22
CA CYS A 11 -5.59 5.62 19.72
C CYS A 11 -5.31 6.61 20.86
N TYR A 12 -6.25 6.82 21.78
CA TYR A 12 -6.06 7.73 22.92
C TYR A 12 -4.92 7.31 23.87
N ARG A 13 -4.74 6.00 24.05
CA ARG A 13 -3.66 5.45 24.90
C ARG A 13 -2.29 5.54 24.23
N ILE A 14 -2.22 5.46 22.91
CA ILE A 14 -0.97 5.35 22.15
C ILE A 14 -0.50 6.70 21.63
N LEU A 15 -1.42 7.55 21.16
CA LEU A 15 -1.10 8.80 20.46
C LEU A 15 -0.94 9.93 21.45
N ASP A 16 0.04 10.78 21.16
CA ASP A 16 0.35 11.99 21.90
C ASP A 16 -0.45 13.17 21.32
N ASP A 17 -1.22 13.82 22.19
CA ASP A 17 -2.07 14.97 21.86
C ASP A 17 -1.44 16.31 22.25
N GLU A 18 -0.21 16.33 22.79
CA GLU A 18 0.53 17.57 23.09
C GLU A 18 0.65 18.49 21.86
N ASN A 19 0.75 17.92 20.65
CA ASN A 19 0.77 18.67 19.40
C ASN A 19 -0.31 18.18 18.42
N ALA A 20 -1.52 18.69 18.62
CA ALA A 20 -2.68 18.39 17.79
C ALA A 20 -2.44 18.64 16.28
N GLY A 21 -1.69 19.69 15.93
CA GLY A 21 -1.37 20.00 14.53
C GLY A 21 -0.56 18.91 13.85
N LYS A 22 0.46 18.38 14.54
CA LYS A 22 1.28 17.26 14.04
C LYS A 22 0.47 15.97 13.94
N LEU A 23 -0.38 15.70 14.93
CA LEU A 23 -1.26 14.53 14.93
C LEU A 23 -2.21 14.53 13.73
N ILE A 24 -2.86 15.68 13.47
CA ILE A 24 -3.74 15.88 12.31
C ILE A 24 -2.94 15.73 11.01
N ALA A 25 -1.76 16.33 10.92
CA ALA A 25 -0.92 16.25 9.71
C ALA A 25 -0.51 14.81 9.37
N VAL A 26 -0.12 14.00 10.38
CA VAL A 26 0.20 12.57 10.18
C VAL A 26 -1.03 11.78 9.76
N GLY A 27 -2.17 11.98 10.43
CA GLY A 27 -3.43 11.32 10.07
C GLY A 27 -3.86 11.65 8.64
N ALA A 28 -3.82 12.93 8.27
CA ALA A 28 -4.13 13.38 6.91
C ALA A 28 -3.15 12.78 5.88
N ALA A 29 -1.85 12.75 6.18
CA ALA A 29 -0.85 12.16 5.30
C ALA A 29 -1.10 10.67 5.03
N ILE A 30 -1.46 9.89 6.07
CA ILE A 30 -1.79 8.47 5.92
C ILE A 30 -3.04 8.28 5.04
N LEU A 31 -4.09 9.09 5.24
CA LEU A 31 -5.31 9.00 4.46
C LEU A 31 -5.08 9.40 2.99
N ILE A 32 -4.38 10.51 2.75
CA ILE A 32 -4.04 10.98 1.41
C ILE A 32 -3.18 9.95 0.68
N ALA A 33 -2.15 9.41 1.33
CA ALA A 33 -1.30 8.37 0.75
C ALA A 33 -2.10 7.11 0.40
N GLY A 34 -3.03 6.68 1.27
CA GLY A 34 -3.88 5.52 1.02
C GLY A 34 -4.80 5.70 -0.17
N VAL A 35 -5.52 6.82 -0.23
CA VAL A 35 -6.42 7.16 -1.35
C VAL A 35 -5.64 7.31 -2.66
N LEU A 36 -4.49 7.99 -2.61
CA LEU A 36 -3.63 8.14 -3.79
C LEU A 36 -3.10 6.79 -4.27
N ALA A 37 -2.64 5.92 -3.37
CA ALA A 37 -2.15 4.60 -3.73
C ALA A 37 -3.22 3.72 -4.39
N ASP A 38 -4.45 3.74 -3.87
CA ASP A 38 -5.55 2.97 -4.45
C ASP A 38 -5.95 3.49 -5.84
N ASN A 39 -6.09 4.80 -5.99
CA ASN A 39 -6.41 5.42 -7.29
C ASN A 39 -5.32 5.19 -8.33
N VAL A 40 -4.04 5.32 -7.96
CA VAL A 40 -2.92 5.02 -8.85
C VAL A 40 -2.91 3.55 -9.24
N ASN A 41 -3.20 2.64 -8.30
CA ASN A 41 -3.29 1.21 -8.59
C ASN A 41 -4.42 0.90 -9.60
N LEU A 42 -5.61 1.46 -9.39
CA LEU A 42 -6.76 1.31 -10.28
C LEU A 42 -6.47 1.84 -11.68
N TRP A 43 -5.85 3.02 -11.77
CA TRP A 43 -5.45 3.60 -13.05
C TRP A 43 -4.41 2.73 -13.77
N LEU A 44 -3.36 2.29 -13.08
CA LEU A 44 -2.33 1.43 -13.66
C LEU A 44 -2.87 0.08 -14.12
N LYS A 45 -3.87 -0.49 -13.42
CA LYS A 45 -4.56 -1.70 -13.87
C LYS A 45 -5.24 -1.53 -15.23
N GLN A 46 -5.82 -0.37 -15.50
CA GLN A 46 -6.42 -0.06 -16.80
C GLN A 46 -5.38 0.20 -17.88
N VAL A 47 -4.27 0.87 -17.54
CA VAL A 47 -3.18 1.13 -18.49
C VAL A 47 -2.47 -0.17 -18.90
N ALA A 48 -2.14 -1.03 -17.93
CA ALA A 48 -1.45 -2.28 -18.23
C ALA A 48 -2.37 -3.32 -18.85
N SER A 49 -3.60 -3.43 -18.33
CA SER A 49 -4.59 -4.45 -18.70
C SER A 49 -3.99 -5.86 -18.81
N ARG A 50 -3.11 -6.23 -17.88
CA ARG A 50 -2.36 -7.49 -17.91
C ARG A 50 -3.25 -8.67 -17.49
N PRO A 51 -3.26 -9.80 -18.23
CA PRO A 51 -3.99 -11.00 -17.86
C PRO A 51 -3.46 -11.60 -16.55
N ARG A 52 -4.38 -12.06 -15.70
CA ARG A 52 -4.05 -12.76 -14.46
C ARG A 52 -3.53 -14.15 -14.77
N TYR A 53 -2.52 -14.60 -14.06
CA TYR A 53 -2.03 -15.97 -14.22
C TYR A 53 -3.13 -17.02 -13.93
N LYS A 54 -4.00 -16.77 -12.93
CA LYS A 54 -5.19 -17.62 -12.71
C LYS A 54 -6.09 -17.75 -13.95
N TYR A 55 -6.20 -16.69 -14.77
CA TYR A 55 -6.96 -16.75 -16.01
C TYR A 55 -6.19 -17.50 -17.11
N LEU A 56 -4.88 -17.27 -17.22
CA LEU A 56 -4.05 -17.96 -18.21
C LEU A 56 -4.09 -19.49 -18.07
N ILE A 57 -4.07 -20.03 -16.85
CA ILE A 57 -4.14 -21.49 -16.64
C ILE A 57 -5.51 -22.10 -16.98
N THR A 58 -6.53 -21.29 -17.26
CA THR A 58 -7.87 -21.76 -17.66
C THR A 58 -8.07 -21.77 -19.18
N LEU A 59 -7.10 -21.27 -19.93
CA LEU A 59 -7.14 -21.22 -21.39
C LEU A 59 -6.56 -22.50 -21.98
N ASP A 60 -7.09 -22.92 -23.12
CA ASP A 60 -6.55 -24.03 -23.91
C ASP A 60 -5.16 -23.68 -24.51
N ASP A 61 -4.95 -22.39 -24.83
CA ASP A 61 -3.65 -21.84 -25.24
C ASP A 61 -3.26 -20.64 -24.36
N PRO A 62 -2.58 -20.86 -23.21
CA PRO A 62 -2.14 -19.79 -22.32
C PRO A 62 -1.05 -18.89 -22.90
N VAL A 63 -0.33 -19.36 -23.93
CA VAL A 63 0.87 -18.68 -24.45
C VAL A 63 0.49 -17.49 -25.31
N SER A 64 -0.59 -17.60 -26.09
CA SER A 64 -1.09 -16.50 -26.93
C SER A 64 -1.58 -15.29 -26.13
N GLU A 65 -2.13 -15.53 -24.93
CA GLU A 65 -2.62 -14.47 -24.04
C GLU A 65 -1.57 -13.98 -23.03
N PHE A 66 -0.46 -14.70 -22.84
CA PHE A 66 0.57 -14.27 -21.89
C PHE A 66 1.19 -12.93 -22.30
N ARG A 67 1.30 -12.01 -21.32
CA ARG A 67 1.94 -10.71 -21.51
C ARG A 67 2.92 -10.40 -20.39
N ASN A 68 4.08 -9.88 -20.78
CA ASN A 68 5.04 -9.30 -19.85
C ASN A 68 4.53 -7.98 -19.27
N TRP A 69 5.07 -7.57 -18.12
CA TRP A 69 4.60 -6.37 -17.41
C TRP A 69 4.82 -5.07 -18.21
N TRP A 70 5.77 -5.04 -19.15
CA TRP A 70 6.04 -3.91 -20.03
C TRP A 70 5.19 -3.90 -21.32
N GLN A 71 4.47 -4.98 -21.63
CA GLN A 71 3.62 -5.09 -22.82
C GLN A 71 2.19 -4.63 -22.51
N MET A 72 2.06 -3.32 -22.26
CA MET A 72 0.80 -2.70 -21.83
C MET A 72 -0.15 -2.48 -23.02
N ILE A 73 -1.43 -2.82 -22.83
CA ILE A 73 -2.50 -2.52 -23.79
C ILE A 73 -3.56 -1.71 -23.05
N PRO A 74 -3.52 -0.36 -23.14
CA PRO A 74 -4.42 0.49 -22.38
C PRO A 74 -5.89 0.19 -22.66
N ASN A 75 -6.70 0.20 -21.59
CA ASN A 75 -8.17 0.08 -21.61
C ASN A 75 -8.73 -1.26 -22.12
N LEU A 76 -7.90 -2.28 -22.37
CA LEU A 76 -8.36 -3.61 -22.72
C LEU A 76 -9.10 -4.29 -21.55
N ALA A 77 -8.71 -3.99 -20.31
CA ALA A 77 -9.32 -4.59 -19.14
C ALA A 77 -10.79 -4.19 -18.98
N GLY A 78 -11.13 -2.92 -19.17
CA GLY A 78 -12.49 -2.41 -18.95
C GLY A 78 -13.07 -2.90 -17.62
N ASN A 79 -14.20 -3.61 -17.71
CA ASN A 79 -14.86 -4.25 -16.56
C ASN A 79 -14.44 -5.71 -16.32
N ASN A 80 -13.58 -6.28 -17.17
CA ASN A 80 -13.10 -7.65 -17.03
C ASN A 80 -11.92 -7.72 -16.05
N ASP A 81 -12.18 -8.31 -14.89
CA ASP A 81 -11.19 -8.47 -13.83
C ASP A 81 -10.05 -9.43 -14.18
N ASN A 82 -10.23 -10.30 -15.18
CA ASN A 82 -9.18 -11.21 -15.64
C ASN A 82 -7.98 -10.47 -16.23
N PHE A 83 -8.18 -9.25 -16.72
CA PHE A 83 -7.13 -8.39 -17.28
C PHE A 83 -6.60 -7.35 -16.29
N LYS A 84 -6.92 -7.46 -15.00
CA LYS A 84 -6.46 -6.52 -13.96
C LYS A 84 -5.44 -7.18 -13.03
N SER A 85 -4.39 -7.80 -13.58
CA SER A 85 -3.35 -8.48 -12.79
C SER A 85 -2.33 -7.52 -12.19
N TRP A 86 -1.78 -6.62 -13.01
CA TRP A 86 -0.69 -5.72 -12.66
C TRP A 86 -1.19 -4.28 -12.51
N PRO A 87 -0.77 -3.53 -11.48
CA PRO A 87 -0.15 -4.00 -10.25
C PRO A 87 -1.14 -4.72 -9.31
N SER A 88 -0.63 -5.46 -8.31
CA SER A 88 -1.49 -6.16 -7.35
C SER A 88 -2.15 -5.20 -6.36
N GLY A 89 -3.49 -5.12 -6.38
CA GLY A 89 -4.26 -4.27 -5.44
C GLY A 89 -4.19 -4.77 -4.00
N ASN A 90 -4.16 -6.08 -3.78
CA ASN A 90 -3.98 -6.64 -2.44
C ASN A 90 -2.60 -6.33 -1.86
N MET A 91 -1.57 -6.22 -2.72
CA MET A 91 -0.27 -5.73 -2.26
C MET A 91 -0.27 -4.24 -1.98
N THR A 92 -1.08 -3.44 -2.67
CA THR A 92 -1.28 -2.04 -2.30
C THR A 92 -1.88 -1.93 -0.90
N ILE A 93 -2.94 -2.67 -0.58
CA ILE A 93 -3.52 -2.67 0.78
C ILE A 93 -2.51 -3.17 1.81
N ALA A 94 -1.79 -4.25 1.54
CA ALA A 94 -0.77 -4.77 2.46
C ALA A 94 0.39 -3.77 2.67
N ALA A 95 0.81 -3.07 1.62
CA ALA A 95 1.86 -2.06 1.69
C ALA A 95 1.42 -0.77 2.38
N MET A 96 0.12 -0.53 2.60
CA MET A 96 -0.35 0.56 3.48
C MET A 96 0.16 0.40 4.92
N MET A 97 0.67 -0.78 5.30
CA MET A 97 1.39 -1.00 6.57
C MET A 97 2.62 -0.10 6.74
N PHE A 98 3.17 0.49 5.68
CA PHE A 98 4.19 1.53 5.77
C PHE A 98 3.69 2.85 6.39
N SER A 99 2.38 2.95 6.69
CA SER A 99 1.84 3.97 7.59
C SER A 99 2.28 3.81 9.06
N LEU A 100 2.68 2.60 9.48
CA LEU A 100 3.07 2.34 10.87
C LEU A 100 4.27 3.21 11.33
N PRO A 101 5.40 3.30 10.58
CA PRO A 101 6.46 4.25 10.89
C PRO A 101 5.96 5.69 11.03
N MET A 102 5.04 6.15 10.17
CA MET A 102 4.47 7.49 10.26
C MET A 102 3.67 7.67 11.55
N LEU A 103 2.91 6.66 11.96
CA LEU A 103 2.16 6.67 13.21
C LEU A 103 3.09 6.74 14.43
N THR A 104 4.28 6.11 14.38
CA THR A 104 5.24 6.17 15.50
C THR A 104 5.74 7.59 15.80
N ASP A 105 5.66 8.52 14.84
CA ASP A 105 6.12 9.90 15.02
C ASP A 105 5.20 10.74 15.93
N VAL A 106 3.98 10.26 16.17
CA VAL A 106 2.95 10.88 17.00
C VAL A 106 2.55 9.99 18.19
N MET A 107 3.34 8.97 18.51
CA MET A 107 3.12 8.12 19.68
C MET A 107 3.71 8.72 20.96
N LYS A 108 3.02 8.48 22.08
CA LYS A 108 3.54 8.68 23.44
C LYS A 108 4.85 7.89 23.60
N LYS A 109 5.89 8.54 24.13
CA LYS A 109 7.26 7.97 24.25
C LYS A 109 7.84 7.55 22.89
N ARG A 110 7.83 8.45 21.90
CA ARG A 110 8.47 8.24 20.59
C ARG A 110 9.94 7.83 20.77
N SER A 111 10.42 6.88 19.96
CA SER A 111 11.83 6.52 19.92
C SER A 111 12.22 6.00 18.54
N ALA A 112 13.47 6.25 18.15
CA ALA A 112 14.02 5.70 16.90
C ALA A 112 14.01 4.16 16.87
N GLY A 113 14.02 3.50 18.04
CA GLY A 113 13.86 2.06 18.14
C GLY A 113 12.45 1.60 17.73
N LYS A 114 11.40 2.28 18.21
CA LYS A 114 10.01 1.96 17.85
C LYS A 114 9.73 2.20 16.37
N ASN A 115 10.24 3.29 15.80
CA ASN A 115 10.09 3.57 14.37
C ASN A 115 10.75 2.47 13.51
N ARG A 116 11.99 2.07 13.83
CA ARG A 116 12.69 0.96 13.15
C ARG A 116 11.96 -0.37 13.31
N ALA A 117 11.44 -0.67 14.50
CA ALA A 117 10.67 -1.88 14.75
C ALA A 117 9.36 -1.90 13.95
N ALA A 118 8.64 -0.77 13.88
CA ALA A 118 7.42 -0.62 13.09
C ALA A 118 7.69 -0.80 11.58
N TYR A 119 8.80 -0.24 11.09
CA TYR A 119 9.23 -0.43 9.70
C TYR A 119 9.58 -1.90 9.42
N GLY A 120 10.38 -2.54 10.29
CA GLY A 120 10.72 -3.95 10.18
C GLY A 120 9.49 -4.85 10.18
N PHE A 121 8.51 -4.58 11.06
CA PHE A 121 7.24 -5.29 11.09
C PHE A 121 6.45 -5.13 9.79
N ALA A 122 6.36 -3.90 9.25
CA ALA A 122 5.71 -3.64 7.97
C ALA A 122 6.38 -4.43 6.83
N CYS A 123 7.72 -4.43 6.76
CA CYS A 123 8.46 -5.23 5.79
C CYS A 123 8.16 -6.73 5.91
N CYS A 124 8.23 -7.28 7.13
CA CYS A 124 7.93 -8.70 7.37
C CYS A 124 6.50 -9.04 6.96
N PHE A 125 5.51 -8.22 7.32
CA PHE A 125 4.11 -8.42 6.95
C PHE A 125 3.93 -8.42 5.42
N VAL A 126 4.50 -7.44 4.72
CA VAL A 126 4.41 -7.32 3.26
C VAL A 126 5.06 -8.51 2.57
N ILE A 127 6.21 -8.99 3.04
CA ILE A 127 6.89 -10.17 2.48
C ILE A 127 6.04 -11.42 2.67
N LEU A 128 5.55 -11.68 3.89
CA LEU A 128 4.73 -12.85 4.20
C LEU A 128 3.42 -12.84 3.40
N TYR A 129 2.76 -11.69 3.33
CA TYR A 129 1.54 -11.53 2.56
C TYR A 129 1.79 -11.66 1.06
N GLY A 130 2.89 -11.09 0.55
CA GLY A 130 3.32 -11.21 -0.85
C GLY A 130 3.60 -12.65 -1.26
N TYR A 131 4.29 -13.42 -0.40
CA TYR A 131 4.50 -14.85 -0.60
C TYR A 131 3.16 -15.60 -0.73
N ASN A 132 2.21 -15.30 0.16
CA ASN A 132 0.87 -15.88 0.09
C ASN A 132 0.14 -15.52 -1.21
N ARG A 133 0.32 -14.29 -1.73
CA ARG A 133 -0.28 -13.87 -3.01
C ARG A 133 0.26 -14.67 -4.19
N ILE A 134 1.55 -15.01 -4.19
CA ILE A 134 2.16 -15.82 -5.24
C ILE A 134 1.62 -17.25 -5.17
N HIS A 135 1.65 -17.88 -3.99
CA HIS A 135 1.30 -19.29 -3.82
C HIS A 135 -0.21 -19.59 -3.88
N MET A 136 -1.05 -18.79 -3.21
CA MET A 136 -2.49 -19.09 -3.11
C MET A 136 -3.32 -18.45 -4.20
N THR A 137 -2.92 -17.28 -4.68
CA THR A 137 -3.74 -16.51 -5.62
C THR A 137 -3.14 -16.41 -7.01
N ASN A 138 -2.04 -17.14 -7.22
CA ASN A 138 -1.31 -17.24 -8.47
C ASN A 138 -1.12 -15.86 -9.13
N HIS A 139 -0.45 -14.94 -8.43
CA HIS A 139 0.02 -13.70 -9.04
C HIS A 139 1.46 -13.85 -9.51
N PHE A 140 1.81 -13.14 -10.57
CA PHE A 140 3.21 -13.01 -10.95
C PHE A 140 3.99 -12.23 -9.89
N LEU A 141 5.25 -12.60 -9.70
CA LEU A 141 6.17 -11.90 -8.80
C LEU A 141 6.25 -10.39 -9.12
N SER A 142 6.27 -10.03 -10.41
CA SER A 142 6.27 -8.63 -10.84
C SER A 142 5.04 -7.87 -10.35
N ASP A 143 3.84 -8.47 -10.38
CA ASP A 143 2.61 -7.79 -9.92
C ASP A 143 2.68 -7.47 -8.43
N VAL A 144 3.28 -8.39 -7.66
CA VAL A 144 3.49 -8.26 -6.21
C VAL A 144 4.52 -7.17 -5.93
N CYS A 145 5.70 -7.25 -6.56
CA CYS A 145 6.78 -6.28 -6.36
C CYS A 145 6.37 -4.86 -6.77
N PHE A 146 5.72 -4.67 -7.92
CA PHE A 146 5.28 -3.34 -8.35
C PHE A 146 4.16 -2.79 -7.46
N GLY A 147 3.20 -3.63 -7.04
CA GLY A 147 2.17 -3.22 -6.08
C GLY A 147 2.77 -2.70 -4.77
N THR A 148 3.77 -3.40 -4.23
CA THR A 148 4.50 -2.94 -3.04
C THR A 148 5.33 -1.69 -3.30
N LEU A 149 6.12 -1.66 -4.38
CA LEU A 149 7.04 -0.58 -4.69
C LEU A 149 6.30 0.74 -4.90
N ILE A 150 5.26 0.74 -5.75
CA ILE A 150 4.49 1.94 -6.07
C ILE A 150 3.84 2.50 -4.81
N THR A 151 3.19 1.64 -4.02
CA THR A 151 2.56 2.07 -2.77
C THR A 151 3.58 2.59 -1.77
N TYR A 152 4.71 1.91 -1.57
CA TYR A 152 5.79 2.38 -0.70
C TYR A 152 6.30 3.77 -1.12
N LEU A 153 6.55 3.98 -2.41
CA LEU A 153 7.00 5.27 -2.94
C LEU A 153 5.98 6.38 -2.68
N ILE A 154 4.69 6.10 -2.86
CA ILE A 154 3.62 7.06 -2.56
C ILE A 154 3.66 7.45 -1.08
N TYR A 155 3.72 6.47 -0.16
CA TYR A 155 3.82 6.74 1.27
C TYR A 155 5.08 7.52 1.64
N ALA A 156 6.23 7.18 1.04
CA ALA A 156 7.49 7.88 1.27
C ALA A 156 7.44 9.34 0.79
N VAL A 157 6.90 9.59 -0.41
CA VAL A 157 6.77 10.94 -0.98
C VAL A 157 5.80 11.78 -0.17
N VAL A 158 4.61 11.27 0.13
CA VAL A 158 3.59 11.99 0.93
C VAL A 158 4.12 12.29 2.33
N SER A 159 4.74 11.30 2.98
CA SER A 159 5.38 11.49 4.29
C SER A 159 6.45 12.58 4.24
N SER A 160 7.36 12.54 3.25
CA SER A 160 8.41 13.56 3.12
C SER A 160 7.83 14.95 2.82
N ALA A 161 6.81 15.06 1.99
CA ALA A 161 6.20 16.35 1.64
C ALA A 161 5.47 16.98 2.82
N MET A 162 4.66 16.20 3.54
CA MET A 162 3.79 16.73 4.61
C MET A 162 4.52 16.84 5.96
N LEU A 163 5.40 15.90 6.29
CA LEU A 163 6.02 15.85 7.62
C LEU A 163 7.32 16.67 7.72
N LYS A 164 8.09 16.83 6.63
CA LYS A 164 9.22 17.78 6.63
C LYS A 164 8.73 19.23 6.61
N GLY A 165 7.63 19.52 5.92
CA GLY A 165 7.01 20.85 5.92
C GLY A 165 6.56 21.29 7.33
N SER A 166 6.03 20.36 8.12
CA SER A 166 5.57 20.62 9.50
C SER A 166 6.72 20.93 10.48
N GLN A 167 7.92 20.35 10.31
CA GLN A 167 9.07 20.65 11.18
C GLN A 167 9.78 21.96 10.86
N SER A 168 9.59 22.50 9.66
CA SER A 168 10.17 23.80 9.27
C SER A 168 9.40 24.99 9.84
N GLN A 169 8.14 24.82 10.24
CA GLN A 169 7.29 25.89 10.78
C GLN A 169 7.34 26.01 12.32
N SER A 170 8.01 25.07 13.01
CA SER A 170 8.16 25.07 14.47
C SER A 170 9.55 25.51 14.93
N ARG A 171 10.28 26.24 14.09
CA ARG A 171 11.55 26.92 14.42
C ARG A 171 11.36 28.41 14.16
#